data_AF-A0A3M6V2F2-F1
#
_entry.id   AF-A0A3M6V2F2-F1
#
_cell.length_a   1.000
_cell.length_b   1.000
_cell.length_c   1.000
_cell.angle_alpha   90.00
_cell.angle_beta   90.00
_cell.angle_gamma   90.00
#
_symmetry.space_group_name_H-M   'P 1'
#
loop_
_entity.id
_entity.type
_entity.pdbx_description
1 polymer ?
#
loop_
_entity_poly.entity_id
_entity_poly.type
_entity_poly.pdbx_seq_one_letter_code
_entity_poly.pdbx_strand_id
1 'polypeptide(L)'
;MSSQNPHLILTTFLPVLLFESAFAMDVHIFYKMFWQVVLLAVFGLAVATALSGIMAKMVFVDYHWTWLEAMLFGSIVSATDPVAVVALLNDLGTSKQLSTIIEGESLLNDGMAIVLYKIFFSLAFSSMT
;
A
#
# COMPACT_ATOMS: atom_id res chain seq x y z
N MET A 1 1.81 6.08 -31.71
CA MET A 1 1.19 6.73 -30.53
C MET A 1 1.29 5.79 -29.34
N SER A 2 2.45 5.67 -28.68
CA SER A 2 2.58 4.85 -27.45
C SER A 2 3.98 4.98 -26.81
N SER A 3 4.47 6.20 -26.58
CA SER A 3 5.59 6.45 -25.67
C SER A 3 5.05 6.94 -24.32
N GLN A 4 4.02 6.27 -23.78
CA GLN A 4 3.51 6.60 -22.46
C GLN A 4 4.56 6.19 -21.44
N ASN A 5 5.27 7.18 -20.90
CA ASN A 5 6.25 6.97 -19.85
C ASN A 5 5.47 6.74 -18.54
N PRO A 6 5.44 5.51 -17.97
CA PRO A 6 4.63 5.21 -16.79
C PRO A 6 4.97 6.12 -15.60
N HIS A 7 6.24 6.56 -15.55
CA HIS A 7 6.73 7.53 -14.58
C HIS A 7 6.04 8.89 -14.71
N LEU A 8 5.73 9.38 -15.92
CA LEU A 8 5.00 10.64 -16.09
C LEU A 8 3.57 10.51 -15.57
N ILE A 9 2.91 9.38 -15.83
CA ILE A 9 1.54 9.13 -15.34
C ILE A 9 1.55 9.12 -13.81
N LEU A 10 2.41 8.32 -13.19
CA LEU A 10 2.53 8.27 -11.73
C LEU A 10 2.87 9.64 -11.13
N THR A 11 3.87 10.35 -11.67
CA THR A 11 4.32 11.61 -11.08
C THR A 11 3.30 12.75 -11.23
N THR A 12 2.45 12.71 -12.26
CA THR A 12 1.39 13.71 -12.46
C THR A 12 0.11 13.36 -11.71
N PHE A 13 -0.35 12.10 -11.76
CA PHE A 13 -1.63 11.71 -11.20
C PHE A 13 -1.55 11.32 -9.73
N LEU A 14 -0.48 10.66 -9.28
CA LEU A 14 -0.39 10.19 -7.88
C LEU A 14 -0.51 11.34 -6.86
N PRO A 15 0.14 12.51 -7.02
CA PRO A 15 -0.04 13.61 -6.08
C PRO A 15 -1.48 14.13 -6.06
N VAL A 16 -2.15 14.17 -7.21
CA VAL A 16 -3.54 14.64 -7.32
C VAL A 16 -4.50 13.65 -6.67
N LEU A 17 -4.31 12.34 -6.90
CA LEU A 17 -5.13 11.28 -6.30
C LEU A 17 -4.94 11.23 -4.78
N LEU A 18 -3.70 11.29 -4.29
CA LEU A 18 -3.42 11.35 -2.86
C LEU A 18 -4.03 12.59 -2.19
N PHE A 19 -3.98 13.74 -2.88
CA PHE A 19 -4.61 14.97 -2.38
C PHE A 19 -6.13 14.85 -2.33
N GLU A 20 -6.76 14.28 -3.36
CA GLU A 20 -8.21 14.09 -3.42
C GLU A 20 -8.70 13.15 -2.29
N SER A 21 -8.06 12.00 -2.11
CA SER A 21 -8.36 11.07 -1.02
C SER A 21 -8.18 11.71 0.36
N ALA A 22 -7.09 12.46 0.55
CA ALA A 22 -6.84 13.16 1.83
C ALA A 22 -7.83 14.30 2.07
N PHE A 23 -8.31 14.98 1.01
CA PHE A 23 -9.26 16.08 1.10
C PHE A 23 -10.69 15.60 1.37
N ALA A 24 -11.07 14.44 0.83
CA ALA A 24 -12.39 13.83 1.06
C ALA A 24 -12.55 13.27 2.48
N MET A 25 -11.44 12.95 3.15
CA MET A 25 -11.43 12.31 4.47
C MET A 25 -11.91 13.25 5.60
N ASP A 26 -12.75 12.74 6.50
CA ASP A 26 -13.17 13.47 7.71
C ASP A 26 -12.01 13.54 8.72
N VAL A 27 -11.30 14.66 8.73
CA VAL A 27 -10.12 14.89 9.58
C VAL A 27 -10.43 14.73 11.06
N HIS A 28 -11.62 15.11 11.53
CA HIS A 28 -11.98 15.00 12.95
C HIS A 28 -12.12 13.54 13.38
N ILE A 29 -12.81 12.74 12.57
CA ILE A 29 -12.96 11.30 12.81
C ILE A 29 -11.62 10.59 12.63
N PHE A 30 -10.82 10.98 11.63
CA PHE A 30 -9.51 10.42 11.37
C PHE A 30 -8.58 10.57 12.58
N TYR A 31 -8.48 11.77 13.17
CA TYR A 31 -7.67 11.97 14.37
C TYR A 31 -8.14 11.11 15.55
N LYS A 32 -9.46 10.90 15.68
CA LYS A 32 -10.01 10.02 16.72
C LYS A 32 -9.62 8.55 16.50
N MET A 33 -9.49 8.12 15.24
CA MET A 33 -9.17 6.75 14.82
C MET A 33 -7.70 6.56 14.41
N PHE A 34 -6.84 7.56 14.66
CA PHE A 34 -5.48 7.61 14.13
C PHE A 34 -4.66 6.36 14.47
N TRP A 35 -4.74 5.89 15.71
CA TRP A 35 -3.98 4.71 16.13
C TRP A 35 -4.44 3.43 15.45
N GLN A 36 -5.73 3.28 15.21
CA GLN A 36 -6.30 2.14 14.50
C GLN A 36 -5.84 2.13 13.04
N VAL A 37 -5.88 3.30 12.40
CA VAL A 37 -5.40 3.50 11.03
C VAL A 37 -3.91 3.18 10.92
N VAL A 38 -3.08 3.73 11.82
CA VAL A 38 -1.62 3.49 11.81
C VAL A 38 -1.29 2.02 12.08
N LEU A 39 -1.99 1.37 13.02
CA LEU A 39 -1.79 -0.06 13.28
C LEU A 39 -2.08 -0.88 12.03
N LEU A 40 -3.18 -0.62 11.34
CA LEU A 40 -3.55 -1.39 10.15
C LEU A 40 -2.59 -1.09 8.98
N ALA A 41 -2.29 0.19 8.72
CA ALA A 41 -1.44 0.61 7.62
C ALA A 41 0.04 0.21 7.78
N VAL A 42 0.56 0.16 9.01
CA VAL A 42 1.97 -0.18 9.24
C VAL A 42 2.13 -1.65 9.57
N PHE A 43 1.46 -2.13 10.62
CA PHE A 43 1.61 -3.52 11.06
C PHE A 43 0.87 -4.48 10.13
N GLY A 44 -0.35 -4.13 9.71
CA GLY A 44 -1.10 -4.93 8.75
C GLY A 44 -0.34 -5.06 7.42
N LEU A 45 0.20 -3.96 6.90
CA LEU A 45 1.03 -3.99 5.69
C LEU A 45 2.31 -4.81 5.85
N ALA A 46 3.01 -4.69 6.98
CA ALA A 46 4.22 -5.46 7.23
C ALA A 46 3.93 -6.97 7.24
N VAL A 47 2.82 -7.37 7.86
CA VAL A 47 2.34 -8.76 7.84
C VAL A 47 1.95 -9.19 6.42
N ALA A 48 1.19 -8.37 5.70
CA ALA A 48 0.80 -8.65 4.31
C ALA A 48 2.01 -8.82 3.39
N THR A 49 3.03 -7.96 3.56
CA THR A 49 4.31 -8.03 2.84
C THR A 49 5.05 -9.32 3.14
N ALA A 50 5.14 -9.69 4.42
CA ALA A 50 5.79 -10.92 4.84
C ALA A 50 5.09 -12.16 4.28
N LEU A 51 3.76 -12.23 4.41
CA LEU A 51 2.96 -13.35 3.91
C LEU A 51 3.03 -13.46 2.38
N SER A 52 2.88 -12.35 1.68
CA SER A 52 2.98 -12.30 0.21
C SER A 52 4.37 -12.69 -0.28
N GLY A 53 5.43 -12.22 0.40
CA GLY A 53 6.80 -12.59 0.08
C GLY A 53 7.11 -14.06 0.35
N ILE A 54 6.68 -14.60 1.49
CA ILE A 54 6.81 -16.03 1.80
C ILE A 54 6.08 -16.87 0.74
N MET A 55 4.84 -16.50 0.41
CA MET A 55 4.05 -17.19 -0.60
C MET A 55 4.74 -17.13 -1.97
N ALA A 56 5.23 -15.97 -2.38
CA ALA A 56 5.96 -15.80 -3.63
C ALA A 56 7.22 -16.68 -3.68
N LYS A 57 7.98 -16.76 -2.59
CA LYS A 57 9.16 -17.64 -2.49
C LYS A 57 8.82 -19.12 -2.63
N MET A 58 7.66 -19.53 -2.12
CA MET A 58 7.18 -20.92 -2.20
C MET A 58 6.55 -21.28 -3.56
N VAL A 59 5.94 -20.31 -4.25
CA VAL A 59 5.29 -20.54 -5.55
C VAL A 59 6.30 -20.42 -6.70
N PHE A 60 7.18 -19.41 -6.66
CA PHE A 60 8.15 -19.12 -7.71
C PHE A 60 9.53 -19.73 -7.42
N VAL A 61 9.56 -21.02 -7.08
CA VAL A 61 10.80 -21.73 -6.68
C VAL A 61 11.85 -21.71 -7.78
N ASP A 62 11.43 -21.84 -9.03
CA ASP A 62 12.30 -21.89 -10.23
C ASP A 62 13.11 -20.61 -10.45
N TYR A 63 12.66 -19.48 -9.89
CA TYR A 63 13.35 -18.19 -10.02
C TYR A 63 14.47 -18.00 -8.98
N HIS A 64 14.59 -18.92 -8.01
CA HIS A 64 15.65 -18.91 -7.00
C HIS A 64 15.83 -17.59 -6.22
N TRP A 65 14.76 -16.80 -6.05
CA TRP A 65 14.81 -15.50 -5.35
C TRP A 65 15.39 -15.61 -3.94
N THR A 66 16.24 -14.69 -3.56
CA THR A 66 16.61 -14.48 -2.16
C THR A 66 15.39 -14.08 -1.33
N TRP A 67 15.48 -14.20 -0.01
CA TRP A 67 14.42 -13.72 0.88
C TRP A 67 14.16 -12.22 0.72
N LEU A 68 15.18 -11.42 0.43
CA LEU A 68 15.04 -9.98 0.22
C LEU A 68 14.29 -9.66 -1.08
N GLU A 69 14.55 -10.39 -2.17
CA GLU A 69 13.82 -10.25 -3.43
C GLU A 69 12.36 -10.68 -3.31
N ALA A 70 12.09 -11.76 -2.56
CA ALA A 70 10.73 -12.18 -2.24
C ALA A 70 9.98 -11.15 -1.38
N MET A 71 10.64 -10.55 -0.38
CA MET A 71 10.05 -9.48 0.44
C MET A 71 9.86 -8.18 -0.35
N LEU A 72 10.78 -7.88 -1.28
CA LEU A 72 10.63 -6.79 -2.24
C LEU A 72 9.36 -6.98 -3.07
N PHE A 73 9.13 -8.18 -3.63
CA PHE A 73 7.88 -8.51 -4.31
C PHE A 73 6.67 -8.34 -3.40
N GLY A 74 6.74 -8.86 -2.17
CA GLY A 74 5.68 -8.69 -1.17
C GLY A 74 5.32 -7.23 -0.93
N SER A 75 6.30 -6.33 -0.84
CA SER A 75 6.07 -4.90 -0.61
C SER A 75 5.35 -4.21 -1.77
N ILE A 76 5.58 -4.67 -3.00
CA ILE A 76 4.93 -4.13 -4.20
C ILE A 76 3.46 -4.54 -4.25
N VAL A 77 3.15 -5.77 -3.85
CA VAL A 77 1.81 -6.35 -4.00
C VAL A 77 0.89 -6.07 -2.81
N SER A 78 1.43 -5.64 -1.67
CA SER A 78 0.65 -5.49 -0.44
C SER A 78 -0.06 -4.14 -0.28
N ALA A 79 0.19 -3.16 -1.16
CA ALA A 79 -0.57 -1.92 -1.21
C ALA A 79 -2.02 -2.20 -1.63
N THR A 80 -2.99 -1.64 -0.92
CA THR A 80 -4.43 -1.89 -1.09
C THR A 80 -5.18 -0.64 -1.55
N ASP A 81 -6.11 -0.81 -2.48
CA ASP A 81 -7.06 0.23 -2.91
C ASP A 81 -8.48 -0.17 -2.47
N PRO A 82 -9.08 0.52 -1.49
CA PRO A 82 -10.37 0.16 -0.94
C PRO A 82 -11.52 0.89 -1.63
N VAL A 83 -11.31 1.69 -2.68
CA VAL A 83 -12.36 2.54 -3.28
C VAL A 83 -13.64 1.76 -3.59
N ALA A 84 -13.51 0.58 -4.23
CA ALA A 84 -14.67 -0.26 -4.55
C ALA A 84 -15.32 -0.85 -3.29
N VAL A 85 -14.52 -1.22 -2.28
CA VAL A 85 -15.01 -1.80 -1.03
C VAL A 85 -15.74 -0.75 -0.21
N VAL A 86 -15.20 0.47 -0.10
CA VAL A 86 -15.81 1.60 0.59
C VAL A 86 -17.12 1.99 -0.07
N ALA A 87 -17.18 2.05 -1.40
CA ALA A 87 -18.42 2.33 -2.13
C ALA A 87 -19.52 1.32 -1.79
N LEU A 88 -19.21 0.02 -1.86
CA LEU A 88 -20.15 -1.05 -1.50
C LEU A 88 -20.59 -0.97 -0.03
N LEU A 89 -19.65 -0.72 0.88
CA LEU A 89 -19.93 -0.60 2.31
C LEU A 89 -20.83 0.60 2.62
N ASN A 90 -20.64 1.72 1.93
CA ASN A 90 -21.50 2.90 2.06
C ASN A 90 -22.93 2.60 1.58
N ASP A 91 -23.12 1.87 0.48
CA ASP A 91 -24.44 1.43 0.01
C ASP A 91 -25.16 0.53 1.03
N LEU A 92 -24.41 -0.22 1.84
CA LEU A 92 -24.91 -1.07 2.91
C LEU A 92 -25.14 -0.33 4.24
N GLY A 93 -24.91 0.98 4.30
CA GLY A 93 -25.13 1.81 5.50
C GLY A 93 -23.98 1.79 6.50
N THR A 94 -22.74 1.67 6.03
CA THR A 94 -21.55 1.67 6.90
C THR A 94 -21.39 2.96 7.70
N SER A 95 -20.85 2.82 8.92
CA SER A 95 -20.59 3.97 9.79
C SER A 95 -19.43 4.82 9.25
N LYS A 96 -19.53 6.15 9.42
CA LYS A 96 -18.45 7.07 9.04
C LYS A 96 -17.09 6.70 9.65
N GLN A 97 -17.09 6.11 10.84
CA GLN A 97 -15.87 5.67 11.50
C GLN A 97 -15.19 4.52 10.74
N LEU A 98 -15.95 3.52 10.28
CA LEU A 98 -15.39 2.40 9.54
C LEU A 98 -14.89 2.84 8.17
N SER A 99 -15.65 3.69 7.44
CA SER A 99 -15.19 4.24 6.17
C SER A 99 -13.89 5.04 6.35
N THR A 100 -13.80 5.89 7.38
CA THR A 100 -12.58 6.66 7.68
C THR A 100 -11.38 5.77 8.03
N ILE A 101 -11.61 4.65 8.74
CA ILE A 101 -10.52 3.71 9.05
C ILE A 101 -9.98 3.07 7.77
N ILE A 102 -10.86 2.63 6.89
CA ILE A 102 -10.50 1.94 5.65
C ILE A 102 -9.80 2.91 4.67
N GLU A 103 -10.36 4.10 4.48
CA GLU A 103 -9.76 5.15 3.64
C GLU A 103 -8.39 5.60 4.19
N GLY A 104 -8.32 5.83 5.50
CA GLY A 104 -7.08 6.24 6.15
C GLY A 104 -6.00 5.16 6.11
N GLU A 105 -6.38 3.88 6.23
CA GLU A 105 -5.44 2.76 6.11
C GLU A 105 -4.81 2.72 4.73
N SER A 106 -5.62 2.73 3.67
CA SER A 106 -5.11 2.72 2.30
C SER A 106 -4.23 3.93 1.99
N LEU A 107 -4.63 5.13 2.43
CA LEU A 107 -3.84 6.35 2.23
C LEU A 107 -2.44 6.24 2.87
N LEU A 108 -2.35 5.70 4.08
CA LEU A 108 -1.05 5.50 4.75
C LEU A 108 -0.29 4.28 4.19
N ASN A 109 -1.01 3.25 3.75
CA ASN A 109 -0.47 2.04 3.17
C ASN A 109 0.38 2.36 1.91
N ASP A 110 -0.12 3.21 1.01
CA ASP A 110 0.61 3.64 -0.20
C ASP A 110 2.00 4.22 0.14
N GLY A 111 2.07 5.06 1.17
CA GLY A 111 3.31 5.63 1.66
C GLY A 111 4.24 4.61 2.32
N MET A 112 3.68 3.67 3.08
CA MET A 112 4.48 2.64 3.76
C MET A 112 5.00 1.58 2.78
N ALA A 113 4.24 1.23 1.74
CA ALA A 113 4.63 0.26 0.72
C ALA A 113 5.88 0.73 -0.05
N ILE A 114 5.94 2.02 -0.42
CA ILE A 114 7.13 2.58 -1.09
C ILE A 114 8.34 2.65 -0.15
N VAL A 115 8.14 2.82 1.16
CA VAL A 115 9.21 2.77 2.16
C VAL A 115 9.77 1.34 2.26
N LEU A 116 8.91 0.33 2.42
CA LEU A 116 9.33 -1.08 2.45
C LEU A 116 10.03 -1.49 1.16
N TYR A 117 9.48 -1.10 0.00
CA TYR A 117 10.12 -1.33 -1.30
C TYR A 117 11.55 -0.79 -1.32
N LYS A 118 11.76 0.48 -0.93
CA LYS A 118 13.10 1.10 -0.91
C LYS A 118 14.06 0.39 0.05
N ILE A 119 13.57 -0.04 1.22
CA ILE A 119 14.37 -0.78 2.19
C ILE A 119 14.82 -2.11 1.61
N PHE A 120 13.90 -2.94 1.11
CA PHE A 120 14.25 -4.24 0.55
C PHE A 120 15.08 -4.13 -0.72
N PHE A 121 14.79 -3.15 -1.58
CA PHE A 121 15.57 -2.89 -2.78
C PHE A 121 17.02 -2.55 -2.45
N SER A 122 17.21 -1.62 -1.50
CA SER A 122 18.54 -1.25 -1.03
C SER A 122 19.26 -2.45 -0.42
N LEU A 123 18.61 -3.22 0.46
CA LEU A 123 19.24 -4.39 1.08
C LEU A 123 19.56 -5.50 0.08
N ALA A 124 18.68 -5.77 -0.89
CA ALA A 124 18.87 -6.81 -1.89
C ALA A 124 20.01 -6.48 -2.87
N PHE A 125 20.15 -5.20 -3.24
CA PHE A 125 21.05 -4.77 -4.32
C PHE A 125 22.21 -3.88 -3.85
N SER A 126 22.36 -3.60 -2.55
CA SER A 126 23.46 -2.81 -2.00
C SER A 126 24.85 -3.41 -2.26
N SER A 127 24.95 -4.71 -2.56
CA SER A 127 26.19 -5.36 -2.96
C SER A 127 26.57 -5.13 -4.43
N MET A 128 25.72 -4.44 -5.22
CA MET A 128 25.94 -4.14 -6.64
C MET A 128 26.38 -2.69 -6.92
N THR A 129 26.68 -1.92 -5.87
CA THR A 129 27.31 -0.59 -5.92
C THR A 129 28.63 -0.61 -5.17
#